data_AF-A0A924N239-F1
#
_entry.id   AF-A0A924N239-F1
#
_cell.length_a   1.000
_cell.length_b   1.000
_cell.length_c   1.000
_cell.angle_alpha   90.00
_cell.angle_beta   90.00
_cell.angle_gamma   90.00
#
_symmetry.space_group_name_H-M   'P 1'
#
loop_
_entity.id
_entity.type
_entity.pdbx_description
1 polymer ?
#
loop_
_entity_poly.entity_id
_entity_poly.type
_entity_poly.pdbx_seq_one_letter_code
_entity_poly.pdbx_strand_id
1 'polypeptide(L)'
;MTLHGKVQAASWSPGAGVDETARLPSLLQDLYKADPLMGPAFARGLETEAMAQAAVTRLNPAPTPISTDARAPNMMSPAVMTPPPPAIANQQQGRDAARKLGSTLAGSMKQEGGPRIAALSPDGWDTHAGQIGQLNTRPSYLDAVLDGLNIGLGAEWTNTVVVVATEFGRTARINGTGGTDHGTGSTALARGG
;
A
#
# COMPACT_ATOMS: atom_id res chain seq x y z
N MET A 1 -3.28 3.85 -13.83
CA MET A 1 -2.56 4.27 -15.05
C MET A 1 -2.40 3.06 -15.96
N THR A 2 -3.09 3.04 -17.10
CA THR A 2 -3.03 1.94 -18.08
C THR A 2 -1.93 2.25 -19.09
N LEU A 3 -0.82 1.50 -19.04
CA LEU A 3 0.26 1.59 -20.03
C LEU A 3 -0.14 0.79 -21.27
N HIS A 4 -0.21 1.45 -22.43
CA HIS A 4 -0.43 0.79 -23.73
C HIS A 4 0.88 0.76 -24.53
N GLY A 5 1.23 -0.43 -25.06
CA GLY A 5 2.40 -0.66 -25.91
C GLY A 5 2.41 -2.08 -26.46
N LYS A 6 3.33 -2.39 -27.39
CA LYS A 6 3.48 -3.75 -27.98
C LYS A 6 3.96 -4.82 -26.98
N VAL A 7 4.29 -4.42 -25.76
CA VAL A 7 4.80 -5.28 -24.68
C VAL A 7 3.65 -5.56 -23.71
N GLN A 8 3.42 -6.84 -23.38
CA GLN A 8 2.44 -7.22 -22.36
C GLN A 8 2.80 -6.56 -21.02
N ALA A 9 1.89 -5.75 -20.50
CA ALA A 9 1.97 -5.15 -19.18
C ALA A 9 0.93 -5.79 -18.26
N ALA A 10 1.35 -6.20 -17.06
CA ALA A 10 0.43 -6.54 -15.98
C ALA A 10 0.29 -5.29 -15.09
N SER A 11 -0.94 -4.84 -14.83
CA SER A 11 -1.19 -3.77 -13.86
C SER A 11 -1.78 -4.36 -12.58
N TRP A 12 -1.21 -3.99 -11.44
CA TRP A 12 -1.75 -4.30 -10.13
C TRP A 12 -1.82 -3.00 -9.32
N SER A 13 -2.94 -2.80 -8.62
CA SER A 13 -3.11 -1.75 -7.62
C SER A 13 -3.75 -2.42 -6.41
N PRO A 14 -3.23 -2.23 -5.18
CA PRO A 14 -3.94 -2.70 -4.01
C PRO A 14 -5.29 -1.97 -3.96
N GLY A 15 -6.38 -2.73 -3.91
CA GLY A 15 -7.70 -2.19 -3.59
C GLY A 15 -7.80 -1.94 -2.09
N ALA A 16 -8.56 -0.91 -1.70
CA ALA A 16 -9.13 -0.91 -0.35
C ALA A 16 -9.89 -2.21 -0.15
N GLY A 17 -9.77 -2.83 1.04
CA GLY A 17 -10.40 -4.12 1.34
C GLY A 17 -11.84 -4.16 0.84
N VAL A 18 -12.09 -5.00 -0.16
CA VAL A 18 -13.43 -5.22 -0.69
C VAL A 18 -14.21 -5.99 0.37
N ASP A 19 -15.38 -5.44 0.73
CA ASP A 19 -16.38 -6.09 1.56
C ASP A 19 -16.59 -7.53 1.06
N GLU A 20 -16.62 -8.53 1.96
CA GLU A 20 -16.75 -9.96 1.60
C GLU A 20 -18.05 -10.26 0.82
N THR A 21 -19.00 -9.31 0.83
CA THR A 21 -20.25 -9.36 0.04
C THR A 21 -20.12 -8.80 -1.39
N ALA A 22 -19.01 -8.11 -1.71
CA ALA A 22 -18.79 -7.50 -3.02
C ALA A 22 -18.38 -8.56 -4.05
N ARG A 23 -19.33 -9.05 -4.85
CA ARG A 23 -19.10 -9.98 -5.99
C ARG A 23 -18.24 -9.40 -7.12
N LEU A 24 -17.73 -8.17 -6.99
CA LEU A 24 -17.06 -7.44 -8.06
C LEU A 24 -15.79 -8.13 -8.58
N PRO A 25 -14.88 -8.66 -7.73
CA PRO A 25 -13.69 -9.36 -8.22
C PRO A 25 -14.05 -10.63 -8.99
N SER A 26 -15.03 -11.41 -8.50
CA SER A 26 -15.50 -12.63 -9.14
C SER A 26 -16.20 -12.36 -10.47
N LEU A 27 -17.01 -11.29 -10.55
CA LEU A 27 -17.68 -10.87 -11.79
C LEU A 27 -16.68 -10.38 -12.85
N LEU A 28 -15.64 -9.66 -12.44
CA LEU A 28 -14.56 -9.24 -13.34
C LEU A 28 -13.73 -10.44 -13.81
N GLN A 29 -13.48 -11.42 -12.94
CA GLN A 29 -12.80 -12.66 -13.30
C GLN A 29 -13.60 -13.45 -14.35
N ASP A 30 -14.91 -13.60 -14.16
CA ASP A 30 -15.80 -14.26 -15.12
C ASP A 30 -15.88 -13.50 -16.45
N LEU A 31 -15.92 -12.17 -16.40
CA LEU A 31 -15.99 -11.30 -17.59
C LEU A 31 -14.73 -11.40 -18.45
N TYR A 32 -13.54 -11.46 -17.84
CA TYR A 32 -12.27 -11.47 -18.56
C TYR A 32 -11.68 -12.86 -18.77
N LYS A 33 -12.31 -13.95 -18.30
CA LYS A 33 -11.72 -15.30 -18.36
C LYS A 33 -11.36 -15.77 -19.78
N ALA A 34 -12.12 -15.30 -20.78
CA ALA A 34 -11.94 -15.67 -22.18
C ALA A 34 -11.08 -14.66 -22.95
N ASP A 35 -10.68 -13.54 -22.32
CA ASP A 35 -9.82 -12.54 -22.95
C ASP A 35 -8.36 -13.00 -22.88
N PRO A 36 -7.66 -13.19 -24.02
CA PRO A 36 -6.32 -13.75 -24.05
C PRO A 36 -5.25 -12.82 -23.47
N LEU A 37 -5.55 -11.53 -23.26
CA LEU A 37 -4.66 -10.56 -22.65
C LEU A 37 -5.05 -10.27 -21.20
N MET A 38 -6.33 -9.98 -20.96
CA MET A 38 -6.82 -9.54 -19.65
C MET A 38 -7.05 -10.71 -18.69
N GLY A 39 -7.43 -11.90 -19.16
CA GLY A 39 -7.64 -13.06 -18.31
C GLY A 39 -6.38 -13.46 -17.52
N PRO A 40 -5.24 -13.73 -18.19
CA PRO A 40 -3.99 -14.06 -17.50
C PRO A 40 -3.41 -12.92 -16.65
N ALA A 41 -3.67 -11.64 -17.02
CA ALA A 41 -3.24 -10.49 -16.23
C ALA A 41 -4.05 -10.34 -14.94
N PHE A 42 -5.37 -10.51 -15.03
CA PHE A 42 -6.28 -10.41 -13.89
C PHE A 42 -6.09 -11.57 -12.90
N ALA A 43 -5.89 -12.80 -13.40
CA ALA A 43 -5.58 -13.96 -12.57
C ALA A 43 -4.29 -13.78 -11.76
N ARG A 44 -3.21 -13.33 -12.40
CA ARG A 44 -1.95 -12.98 -11.71
C ARG A 44 -2.13 -11.83 -10.72
N GLY A 45 -3.00 -10.87 -11.02
CA GLY A 45 -3.37 -9.78 -10.12
C GLY A 45 -4.05 -10.28 -8.83
N LEU A 46 -5.03 -11.19 -8.96
CA LEU A 46 -5.72 -11.81 -7.82
C LEU A 46 -4.78 -12.70 -6.99
N GLU A 47 -3.88 -13.46 -7.63
CA GLU A 47 -2.85 -14.23 -6.91
C GLU A 47 -1.91 -13.30 -6.14
N THR A 48 -1.50 -12.18 -6.74
CA THR A 48 -0.67 -11.17 -6.09
C THR A 48 -1.41 -10.51 -4.91
N GLU A 49 -2.72 -10.25 -5.05
CA GLU A 49 -3.57 -9.75 -3.97
C GLU A 49 -3.69 -10.77 -2.82
N ALA A 50 -3.93 -12.04 -3.13
CA ALA A 50 -3.98 -13.11 -2.13
C ALA A 50 -2.64 -13.26 -1.40
N MET A 51 -1.52 -13.15 -2.12
CA MET A 51 -0.18 -13.13 -1.53
C MET A 51 0.03 -11.91 -0.63
N ALA A 52 -0.42 -10.72 -1.07
CA ALA A 52 -0.33 -9.48 -0.30
C ALA A 52 -1.21 -9.53 0.96
N GLN A 53 -2.48 -9.96 0.86
CA GLN A 53 -3.38 -10.17 1.99
C GLN A 53 -2.83 -11.23 2.94
N ALA A 54 -2.37 -12.38 2.44
CA ALA A 54 -1.76 -13.40 3.30
C ALA A 54 -0.50 -12.90 4.00
N ALA A 55 0.26 -11.99 3.39
CA ALA A 55 1.37 -11.32 4.05
C ALA A 55 0.88 -10.32 5.11
N VAL A 56 -0.17 -9.54 4.84
CA VAL A 56 -0.78 -8.59 5.79
C VAL A 56 -1.45 -9.30 6.97
N THR A 57 -2.21 -10.38 6.76
CA THR A 57 -2.84 -11.18 7.83
C THR A 57 -1.80 -11.85 8.74
N ARG A 58 -0.66 -12.28 8.18
CA ARG A 58 0.46 -12.80 8.98
C ARG A 58 1.19 -11.71 9.78
N LEU A 59 1.05 -10.44 9.39
CA LEU A 59 1.57 -9.29 10.13
C LEU A 59 0.61 -8.82 11.24
N ASN A 60 -0.65 -9.29 11.27
CA ASN A 60 -1.66 -8.89 12.25
C ASN A 60 -2.74 -9.99 12.47
N PRO A 61 -2.55 -10.97 13.36
CA PRO A 61 -3.57 -11.97 13.64
C PRO A 61 -4.80 -11.31 14.28
N ALA A 62 -6.00 -11.67 13.83
CA ALA A 62 -7.25 -11.20 14.43
C ALA A 62 -7.28 -11.52 15.93
N PRO A 63 -7.82 -10.63 16.78
CA PRO A 63 -8.03 -10.97 18.19
C PRO A 63 -8.98 -12.17 18.27
N THR A 64 -8.59 -13.16 19.07
CA THR A 64 -9.35 -14.38 19.35
C THR A 64 -10.80 -14.01 19.70
N PRO A 65 -11.83 -14.60 19.06
CA PRO A 65 -13.21 -14.31 19.43
C PRO A 65 -13.45 -14.83 20.84
N ILE A 66 -13.78 -13.92 21.76
CA ILE A 66 -14.21 -14.28 23.11
C ILE A 66 -15.64 -14.82 22.96
N SER A 67 -15.82 -16.13 23.12
CA SER A 67 -17.14 -16.79 23.11
C SER A 67 -18.07 -16.13 24.12
N THR A 68 -19.19 -15.59 23.64
CA THR A 68 -20.28 -15.08 24.48
C THR A 68 -21.24 -16.22 24.82
N ASP A 69 -20.89 -17.03 25.83
CA ASP A 69 -21.90 -17.83 26.53
C ASP A 69 -22.43 -17.04 27.73
N ALA A 70 -23.72 -16.76 27.67
CA ALA A 70 -24.45 -15.92 28.62
C ALA A 70 -24.91 -16.72 29.84
N ARG A 71 -24.46 -16.33 31.03
CA ARG A 71 -25.24 -16.39 32.29
C ARG A 71 -24.67 -15.40 33.33
N ALA A 72 -25.55 -14.56 33.88
CA ALA A 72 -25.32 -13.35 34.70
C ALA A 72 -24.70 -13.60 36.11
N PRO A 73 -24.51 -12.60 37.02
CA PRO A 73 -24.60 -11.13 36.92
C PRO A 73 -23.42 -10.30 37.52
N ASN A 74 -23.32 -9.04 37.06
CA ASN A 74 -22.90 -7.80 37.75
C ASN A 74 -21.72 -7.80 38.76
N MET A 75 -20.56 -7.24 38.35
CA MET A 75 -19.63 -6.47 39.19
C MET A 75 -18.89 -5.45 38.29
N MET A 76 -18.98 -4.15 38.58
CA MET A 76 -18.18 -3.11 37.91
C MET A 76 -16.69 -3.35 38.18
N SER A 77 -15.94 -3.80 37.16
CA SER A 77 -14.48 -3.71 37.15
C SER A 77 -14.07 -2.42 36.43
N PRO A 78 -13.06 -1.67 36.92
CA PRO A 78 -12.52 -0.56 36.16
C PRO A 78 -11.89 -1.16 34.90
N ALA A 79 -12.38 -0.74 33.73
CA ALA A 79 -11.71 -1.04 32.48
C ALA A 79 -10.28 -0.48 32.58
N VAL A 80 -9.29 -1.37 32.64
CA VAL A 80 -7.89 -1.01 32.46
C VAL A 80 -7.78 -0.58 31.00
N MET A 81 -7.93 0.72 30.75
CA MET A 81 -7.62 1.32 29.47
C MET A 81 -6.11 1.16 29.28
N THR A 82 -5.70 0.13 28.55
CA THR A 82 -4.30 -0.04 28.16
C THR A 82 -3.92 1.22 27.39
N PRO A 83 -2.92 1.99 27.85
CA PRO A 83 -2.55 3.20 27.13
C PRO A 83 -2.11 2.80 25.72
N PRO A 84 -2.53 3.55 24.68
CA PRO A 84 -2.05 3.28 23.34
C PRO A 84 -0.52 3.30 23.34
N PRO A 85 0.13 2.44 22.55
CA PRO A 85 1.59 2.42 22.47
C PRO A 85 2.10 3.83 22.15
N PRO A 86 3.28 4.21 22.68
CA PRO A 86 3.84 5.54 22.44
C PRO A 86 3.96 5.79 20.94
N ALA A 87 3.71 7.02 20.50
CA ALA A 87 3.70 7.41 19.07
C ALA A 87 4.96 6.97 18.30
N ILE A 88 6.10 6.83 19.00
CA ILE A 88 7.38 6.35 18.46
C ILE A 88 7.28 4.88 18.03
N ALA A 89 6.61 4.02 18.82
CA ALA A 89 6.42 2.60 18.49
C ALA A 89 5.55 2.42 17.24
N ASN A 90 4.47 3.21 17.12
CA ASN A 90 3.61 3.19 15.92
C ASN A 90 4.34 3.69 14.67
N GLN A 91 5.19 4.72 14.80
CA GLN A 91 6.03 5.17 13.68
C GLN A 91 7.06 4.11 13.27
N GLN A 92 7.63 3.38 14.23
CA GLN A 92 8.60 2.33 13.93
C GLN A 92 7.95 1.14 13.24
N GLN A 93 6.81 0.67 13.74
CA GLN A 93 5.99 -0.35 13.07
C GLN A 93 5.61 0.07 11.65
N GLY A 94 5.20 1.34 11.44
CA GLY A 94 4.88 1.87 10.12
C GLY A 94 6.08 1.84 9.16
N ARG A 95 7.29 2.15 9.64
CA ARG A 95 8.53 2.06 8.85
C ARG A 95 8.94 0.63 8.54
N ASP A 96 8.78 -0.29 9.49
CA ASP A 96 9.10 -1.70 9.27
C ASP A 96 8.16 -2.33 8.23
N ALA A 97 6.86 -1.99 8.29
CA ALA A 97 5.89 -2.38 7.28
C ALA A 97 6.21 -1.80 5.90
N ALA A 98 6.62 -0.52 5.84
CA ALA A 98 7.06 0.13 4.61
C ALA A 98 8.28 -0.55 3.99
N ARG A 99 9.31 -0.84 4.79
CA ARG A 99 10.49 -1.59 4.35
C ARG A 99 10.12 -2.97 3.85
N LYS A 100 9.19 -3.66 4.53
CA LYS A 100 8.70 -4.94 4.08
C LYS A 100 8.02 -4.84 2.72
N LEU A 101 7.18 -3.83 2.48
CA LEU A 101 6.54 -3.58 1.19
C LEU A 101 7.58 -3.43 0.06
N GLY A 102 8.61 -2.60 0.27
CA GLY A 102 9.70 -2.43 -0.69
C GLY A 102 10.43 -3.76 -1.00
N SER A 103 10.76 -4.53 0.03
CA SER A 103 11.44 -5.82 -0.16
C SER A 103 10.57 -6.89 -0.85
N THR A 104 9.26 -6.90 -0.59
CA THR A 104 8.32 -7.79 -1.30
C THR A 104 8.21 -7.41 -2.78
N LEU A 105 8.15 -6.11 -3.09
CA LEU A 105 8.17 -5.62 -4.46
C LEU A 105 9.44 -6.07 -5.20
N ALA A 106 10.61 -5.89 -4.57
CA ALA A 106 11.88 -6.37 -5.10
C ALA A 106 11.87 -7.89 -5.37
N GLY A 107 11.33 -8.66 -4.43
CA GLY A 107 11.18 -10.11 -4.57
C GLY A 107 10.35 -10.50 -5.79
N SER A 108 9.22 -9.82 -6.02
CA SER A 108 8.37 -10.04 -7.19
C SER A 108 9.09 -9.69 -8.50
N MET A 109 9.77 -8.54 -8.56
CA MET A 109 10.53 -8.13 -9.75
C MET A 109 11.66 -9.09 -10.12
N LYS A 110 12.24 -9.78 -9.13
CA LYS A 110 13.33 -10.76 -9.30
C LYS A 110 12.87 -12.17 -9.67
N GLN A 111 11.57 -12.46 -9.65
CA GLN A 111 11.09 -13.77 -10.06
C GLN A 111 11.39 -14.02 -11.54
N GLU A 112 11.59 -15.29 -11.91
CA GLU A 112 11.71 -15.68 -13.31
C GLU A 112 10.40 -15.31 -14.04
N GLY A 113 10.51 -14.54 -15.12
CA GLY A 113 9.33 -13.98 -15.81
C GLY A 113 8.59 -12.88 -15.03
N GLY A 114 9.21 -12.34 -13.97
CA GLY A 114 8.68 -11.25 -13.16
C GLY A 114 8.51 -9.92 -13.92
N PRO A 115 7.80 -8.96 -13.34
CA PRO A 115 7.49 -7.69 -14.00
C PRO A 115 8.74 -6.85 -14.27
N ARG A 116 8.85 -6.32 -15.49
CA ARG A 116 9.91 -5.36 -15.88
C ARG A 116 9.65 -3.94 -15.40
N ILE A 117 8.39 -3.62 -15.10
CA ILE A 117 7.93 -2.33 -14.59
C ILE A 117 6.94 -2.64 -13.48
N ALA A 118 7.09 -1.98 -12.34
CA ALA A 118 6.12 -2.01 -11.26
C ALA A 118 5.79 -0.58 -10.82
N ALA A 119 4.55 -0.37 -10.40
CA ALA A 119 4.06 0.91 -9.91
C ALA A 119 3.46 0.72 -8.51
N LEU A 120 3.74 1.66 -7.61
CA LEU A 120 3.18 1.72 -6.28
C LEU A 120 2.61 3.12 -6.05
N SER A 121 1.37 3.20 -5.56
CA SER A 121 0.73 4.46 -5.18
C SER A 121 0.32 4.37 -3.71
N PRO A 122 1.16 4.85 -2.76
CA PRO A 122 0.79 4.87 -1.35
C PRO A 122 -0.25 5.97 -1.08
N ASP A 123 -1.27 5.66 -0.29
CA ASP A 123 -2.31 6.62 0.10
C ASP A 123 -1.83 7.61 1.18
N GLY A 124 -2.66 8.63 1.45
CA GLY A 124 -2.48 9.54 2.59
C GLY A 124 -1.56 10.74 2.32
N TRP A 125 -1.30 11.05 1.05
CA TRP A 125 -0.58 12.24 0.60
C TRP A 125 -1.51 13.39 0.18
N ASP A 126 -2.71 13.08 -0.33
CA ASP A 126 -3.71 14.10 -0.68
C ASP A 126 -4.43 14.60 0.57
N THR A 127 -3.93 15.69 1.14
CA THR A 127 -4.43 16.29 2.37
C THR A 127 -4.85 17.74 2.12
N HIS A 128 -5.98 18.14 2.72
CA HIS A 128 -6.54 19.50 2.60
C HIS A 128 -6.58 20.27 3.94
N ALA A 129 -6.31 19.59 5.05
CA ALA A 129 -6.25 20.15 6.40
C ALA A 129 -5.29 19.34 7.27
N GLY A 130 -4.76 19.94 8.34
CA GLY A 130 -3.88 19.25 9.31
C GLY A 130 -2.60 18.67 8.70
N GLN A 131 -2.12 19.27 7.59
CA GLN A 131 -1.13 18.66 6.71
C GLN A 131 0.21 18.42 7.41
N ILE A 132 0.63 19.29 8.32
CA ILE A 132 1.88 19.13 9.09
C ILE A 132 1.89 17.79 9.84
N GLY A 133 0.83 17.49 10.59
CA GLY A 133 0.76 16.25 11.37
C GLY A 133 0.79 15.00 10.49
N GLN A 134 0.13 15.04 9.35
CA GLN A 134 0.10 13.92 8.40
C GLN A 134 1.46 13.78 7.68
N LEU A 135 1.99 14.86 7.12
CA LEU A 135 3.22 14.85 6.32
C LEU A 135 4.49 14.62 7.16
N ASN A 136 4.45 14.80 8.48
CA ASN A 136 5.61 14.50 9.34
C ASN A 136 6.07 13.03 9.29
N THR A 137 5.22 12.10 8.85
CA THR A 137 5.54 10.66 8.83
C THR A 137 5.67 10.08 7.43
N ARG A 138 5.05 10.71 6.42
CA ARG A 138 4.99 10.18 5.05
C ARG A 138 6.34 10.09 4.35
N PRO A 139 7.25 11.09 4.44
CA PRO A 139 8.58 10.99 3.87
C PRO A 139 9.39 9.82 4.46
N SER A 140 9.32 9.61 5.78
CA SER A 140 10.00 8.49 6.44
C SER A 140 9.43 7.12 6.04
N TYR A 141 8.12 7.05 5.77
CA TYR A 141 7.51 5.86 5.20
C TYR A 141 8.03 5.60 3.78
N LEU A 142 8.03 6.61 2.91
CA LEU A 142 8.54 6.51 1.55
C LEU A 142 10.02 6.08 1.53
N ASP A 143 10.85 6.71 2.37
CA ASP A 143 12.26 6.35 2.52
C ASP A 143 12.44 4.88 2.89
N ALA A 144 11.65 4.38 3.86
CA ALA A 144 11.68 2.98 4.24
C ALA A 144 11.24 2.03 3.11
N VAL A 145 10.23 2.39 2.30
CA VAL A 145 9.88 1.62 1.08
C VAL A 145 11.05 1.54 0.12
N LEU A 146 11.70 2.68 -0.16
CA LEU A 146 12.84 2.75 -1.08
C LEU A 146 14.05 1.97 -0.55
N ASP A 147 14.30 2.00 0.75
CA ASP A 147 15.33 1.21 1.43
C ASP A 147 15.07 -0.30 1.29
N GLY A 148 13.83 -0.73 1.58
CA GLY A 148 13.42 -2.12 1.40
C GLY A 148 13.55 -2.61 -0.05
N LEU A 149 13.18 -1.77 -1.02
CA LEU A 149 13.33 -2.05 -2.44
C LEU A 149 14.80 -2.17 -2.84
N ASN A 150 15.64 -1.23 -2.42
CA ASN A 150 17.07 -1.22 -2.68
C ASN A 150 17.76 -2.49 -2.14
N ILE A 151 17.56 -2.79 -0.85
CA ILE A 151 18.11 -3.97 -0.20
C ILE A 151 17.58 -5.25 -0.87
N GLY A 152 16.28 -5.31 -1.17
CA GLY A 152 15.64 -6.49 -1.74
C GLY A 152 16.11 -6.81 -3.17
N LEU A 153 16.37 -5.78 -3.98
CA LEU A 153 16.88 -5.94 -5.35
C LEU A 153 18.35 -6.38 -5.34
N GLY A 154 19.15 -5.90 -4.39
CA GLY A 154 20.56 -6.26 -4.27
C GLY A 154 21.32 -5.91 -5.55
N ALA A 155 21.99 -6.88 -6.17
CA ALA A 155 22.76 -6.66 -7.40
C ALA A 155 21.91 -6.12 -8.58
N GLU A 156 20.62 -6.45 -8.63
CA GLU A 156 19.73 -5.95 -9.69
C GLU A 156 19.40 -4.46 -9.56
N TRP A 157 19.73 -3.83 -8.44
CA TRP A 157 19.56 -2.39 -8.26
C TRP A 157 20.30 -1.58 -9.33
N THR A 158 21.50 -2.01 -9.73
CA THR A 158 22.31 -1.39 -10.79
C THR A 158 21.63 -1.45 -12.15
N ASN A 159 20.70 -2.39 -12.35
CA ASN A 159 19.92 -2.50 -13.58
C ASN A 159 18.51 -1.89 -13.45
N THR A 160 18.22 -1.19 -12.35
CA THR A 160 16.88 -0.70 -12.01
C THR A 160 16.87 0.81 -11.87
N VAL A 161 15.92 1.47 -12.53
CA VAL A 161 15.61 2.90 -12.31
C VAL A 161 14.30 3.00 -11.53
N VAL A 162 14.34 3.73 -10.42
CA VAL A 162 13.17 4.06 -9.60
C VAL A 162 12.82 5.53 -9.83
N VAL A 163 11.57 5.77 -10.21
CA VAL A 163 11.00 7.12 -10.34
C VAL A 163 9.89 7.27 -9.31
N VAL A 164 9.98 8.31 -8.49
CA VAL A 164 8.92 8.74 -7.58
C VAL A 164 8.40 10.05 -8.11
N ALA A 165 7.10 10.16 -8.38
CA ALA A 165 6.49 11.36 -8.94
C ALA A 165 5.14 11.66 -8.28
N THR A 166 4.80 12.94 -8.18
CA THR A 166 3.48 13.41 -7.74
C THR A 166 2.60 13.73 -8.94
N GLU A 167 1.29 13.47 -8.85
CA GLU A 167 0.32 13.85 -9.89
C GLU A 167 -0.04 15.34 -9.88
N PHE A 168 0.01 15.96 -8.70
CA PHE A 168 -0.23 17.38 -8.45
C PHE A 168 0.60 17.85 -7.26
N GLY A 169 0.55 19.15 -6.96
CA GLY A 169 1.06 19.68 -5.69
C GLY A 169 0.02 20.51 -4.97
N ARG A 170 0.47 21.46 -4.16
CA ARG A 170 -0.38 22.29 -3.29
C ARG A 170 -0.37 23.75 -3.69
N THR A 171 -1.48 24.43 -3.46
CA THR A 171 -1.55 25.89 -3.61
C THR A 171 -0.62 26.58 -2.60
N ALA A 172 0.04 27.67 -3.01
CA ALA A 172 0.75 28.54 -2.08
C ALA A 172 -0.21 29.28 -1.12
N ARG A 173 -1.46 29.50 -1.58
CA ARG A 173 -2.53 30.11 -0.78
C ARG A 173 -3.14 29.09 0.17
N ILE A 174 -3.35 29.49 1.41
CA ILE A 174 -4.09 28.74 2.43
C ILE A 174 -5.59 28.74 2.08
N ASN A 175 -6.25 27.60 2.26
CA ASN A 175 -7.68 27.42 2.03
C ASN A 175 -8.51 27.73 3.29
N GLY A 176 -9.84 27.61 3.20
CA GLY A 176 -10.76 27.91 4.30
C GLY A 176 -10.64 26.98 5.52
N THR A 177 -9.92 25.86 5.40
CA THR A 177 -9.72 24.88 6.48
C THR A 177 -8.35 25.00 7.15
N GLY A 178 -7.58 26.07 6.85
CA GLY A 178 -6.23 26.25 7.38
C GLY A 178 -5.20 25.30 6.78
N GLY A 179 -5.52 24.61 5.67
CA GLY A 179 -4.60 23.80 4.88
C GLY A 179 -4.42 24.40 3.48
N THR A 180 -4.25 23.55 2.46
CA THR A 180 -4.05 23.96 1.06
C THR A 180 -4.83 23.07 0.11
N ASP A 181 -5.19 23.62 -1.05
CA ASP A 181 -5.92 22.90 -2.09
C ASP A 181 -4.96 22.34 -3.16
N HIS A 182 -5.53 21.70 -4.17
CA HIS A 182 -4.79 21.19 -5.31
C HIS A 182 -4.12 22.32 -6.10
N GLY A 183 -2.83 22.18 -6.35
CA GLY A 183 -2.01 23.10 -7.15
C GLY A 183 -1.28 22.35 -8.27
N THR A 184 -0.72 23.10 -9.21
CA THR A 184 -0.12 22.53 -10.43
C THR A 184 1.37 22.20 -10.32
N GLY A 185 2.07 22.68 -9.28
CA GLY A 185 3.48 22.36 -9.08
C GLY A 185 3.67 20.91 -8.68
N SER A 186 4.50 20.14 -9.38
CA SER A 186 4.74 18.72 -9.09
C SER A 186 6.22 18.45 -8.87
N THR A 187 6.54 17.34 -8.20
CA THR A 187 7.91 16.91 -7.93
C THR A 187 8.12 15.50 -8.46
N ALA A 188 9.31 15.28 -9.04
CA ALA A 188 9.78 13.95 -9.38
C ALA A 188 11.21 13.73 -8.86
N LEU A 189 11.48 12.54 -8.36
CA LEU A 189 12.79 12.06 -7.92
C LEU A 189 13.14 10.81 -8.72
N ALA A 190 14.41 10.68 -9.11
CA ALA A 190 14.93 9.49 -9.75
C ALA A 190 16.13 8.95 -8.96
N ARG A 191 16.21 7.63 -8.80
CA ARG A 191 17.31 6.92 -8.13
C ARG A 191 17.50 5.55 -8.77
N GLY A 192 18.70 4.98 -8.65
CA GLY A 192 19.05 3.68 -9.22
C GLY A 192 20.22 3.79 -10.18
N GLY A 193 20.41 2.73 -10.97
CA GLY A 193 21.51 2.61 -11.93
C GLY A 193 22.78 2.00 -11.38
#